data_AF-L8M8B9-F1
#
_entry.id   AF-L8M8B9-F1
#
_cell.length_a   1.000
_cell.length_b   1.000
_cell.length_c   1.000
_cell.angle_alpha   90.00
_cell.angle_beta   90.00
_cell.angle_gamma   90.00
#
_symmetry.space_group_name_H-M   'P 1'
#
loop_
_entity.id
_entity.type
_entity.pdbx_description
1 polymer ?
#
loop_
_entity_poly.entity_id
_entity_poly.type
_entity_poly.pdbx_seq_one_letter_code
_entity_poly.pdbx_strand_id
1 'polypeptide(L)' 'MLHSIFCVVFWLVIGGLVAGKLLRKTNQGINYIKKIHQIPCSNCVYFTGDHRLKCTVNPVNALTEDAITKCQPC' A
#
# COMPACT_ATOMS: atom_id res chain seq x y z
N MET A 1 -26.28 -38.68 8.09
CA MET A 1 -25.83 -37.80 9.20
C MET A 1 -24.32 -37.53 9.13
N LEU A 2 -23.45 -38.54 9.19
CA LEU A 2 -21.98 -38.37 9.18
C LEU A 2 -21.43 -37.62 7.94
N HIS A 3 -21.94 -37.92 6.73
CA HIS A 3 -21.51 -37.28 5.49
C HIS A 3 -21.79 -35.77 5.47
N SER A 4 -22.94 -35.34 6.03
CA SER A 4 -23.32 -33.94 6.07
C SER A 4 -22.41 -33.12 7.01
N ILE A 5 -21.94 -33.74 8.10
CA ILE A 5 -21.01 -33.12 9.06
C ILE A 5 -19.64 -32.88 8.39
N PHE A 6 -19.13 -33.85 7.62
CA PHE A 6 -17.85 -33.69 6.91
C PHE A 6 -17.88 -32.54 5.90
N CYS A 7 -18.98 -32.37 5.15
CA CYS A 7 -19.12 -31.27 4.20
C CYS A 7 -19.08 -29.90 4.90
N VAL A 8 -19.76 -29.74 6.04
CA VAL A 8 -19.80 -28.47 6.77
C VAL A 8 -18.43 -28.11 7.34
N VAL A 9 -17.72 -29.08 7.94
CA VAL A 9 -16.37 -28.85 8.48
C VAL A 9 -15.39 -28.47 7.36
N PHE A 10 -15.46 -29.14 6.22
CA PHE A 10 -14.61 -28.86 5.06
C PHE A 10 -14.78 -27.42 4.56
N TRP A 11 -16.03 -26.98 4.37
CA TRP A 11 -16.32 -25.61 3.94
C TRP A 11 -15.96 -24.56 4.99
N LEU A 12 -16.13 -24.84 6.28
CA LEU A 12 -15.69 -23.94 7.35
C LEU A 12 -14.18 -23.76 7.38
N VAL A 13 -13.41 -24.84 7.23
CA VAL A 13 -11.94 -24.79 7.19
C VAL A 13 -11.47 -23.99 5.98
N ILE A 14 -12.02 -24.27 4.80
CA ILE A 14 -11.68 -23.54 3.57
C ILE A 14 -12.07 -22.06 3.68
N GLY A 15 -13.29 -21.77 4.13
CA GLY A 15 -13.77 -20.41 4.32
C GLY A 15 -12.90 -19.61 5.30
N GLY A 16 -12.52 -20.22 6.43
CA GLY A 16 -11.63 -19.61 7.41
C GLY A 16 -10.24 -19.31 6.85
N LEU A 17 -9.66 -20.23 6.09
CA LEU A 17 -8.35 -20.03 5.44
C LEU A 17 -8.40 -18.91 4.39
N VAL A 18 -9.45 -18.87 3.56
CA VAL A 18 -9.62 -17.82 2.54
C VAL A 18 -9.84 -16.46 3.20
N ALA A 19 -10.70 -16.38 4.21
CA ALA A 19 -10.95 -15.15 4.97
C ALA A 19 -9.66 -14.64 5.64
N GLY A 20 -8.90 -15.51 6.29
CA GLY A 20 -7.62 -15.16 6.91
C GLY A 20 -6.59 -14.64 5.90
N LYS A 21 -6.51 -15.25 4.70
CA LYS A 21 -5.63 -14.76 3.62
C LYS A 21 -6.07 -13.39 3.10
N LEU A 22 -7.37 -13.18 2.94
CA LEU A 22 -7.92 -11.90 2.47
C LEU A 22 -7.61 -10.76 3.45
N LEU A 23 -7.85 -10.98 4.75
CA LEU A 23 -7.57 -10.00 5.81
C LEU A 23 -6.08 -9.62 5.88
N ARG A 24 -5.18 -10.58 5.65
CA ARG A 24 -3.74 -10.29 5.63
C ARG A 24 -3.34 -9.46 4.42
N LYS A 25 -3.90 -9.77 3.24
CA LYS A 25 -3.63 -9.00 2.02
C LYS A 25 -4.17 -7.57 2.10
N THR A 26 -5.36 -7.36 2.67
CA THR A 26 -5.91 -6.00 2.83
C THR A 26 -5.07 -5.17 3.80
N ASN A 27 -4.62 -5.75 4.92
CA ASN A 27 -3.79 -5.03 5.88
C ASN A 27 -2.43 -4.60 5.30
N GLN A 28 -1.84 -5.43 4.43
CA GLN A 28 -0.63 -5.06 3.69
C GLN A 28 -0.86 -3.89 2.73
N GLY A 29 -2.00 -3.88 2.02
CA GLY A 29 -2.39 -2.77 1.14
C GLY A 29 -2.55 -1.45 1.89
N ILE A 30 -3.19 -1.47 3.07
CA ILE A 30 -3.38 -0.27 3.90
C ILE A 30 -2.03 0.30 4.37
N ASN A 31 -1.12 -0.56 4.84
CA ASN A 31 0.22 -0.12 5.25
C ASN A 31 1.02 0.48 4.07
N TYR A 32 0.87 -0.08 2.87
CA TYR A 32 1.51 0.46 1.67
C TYR A 32 0.97 1.85 1.30
N ILE A 33 -0.35 2.03 1.31
CA ILE A 33 -0.98 3.34 1.06
C ILE A 33 -0.52 4.35 2.11
N LYS A 34 -0.45 3.94 3.38
CA LYS A 34 0.05 4.79 4.46
C LYS A 34 1.50 5.22 4.22
N LYS A 35 2.36 4.33 3.73
CA LYS A 35 3.75 4.65 3.35
C LYS A 35 3.81 5.67 2.22
N ILE A 36 2.94 5.56 1.20
CA ILE A 36 2.87 6.54 0.11
C ILE A 36 2.40 7.91 0.63
N HIS A 37 1.42 7.92 1.53
CA HIS A 37 0.88 9.16 2.10
C HIS A 37 1.88 9.92 2.99
N GLN A 38 2.95 9.25 3.44
CA GLN A 38 4.05 9.87 4.19
C GLN A 38 5.05 10.62 3.29
N ILE A 39 4.93 10.54 1.96
CA ILE A 39 5.86 11.19 1.03
C ILE A 39 5.51 12.68 0.93
N PRO A 40 6.39 13.61 1.33
CA PRO A 40 6.06 15.04 1.41
C PRO A 40 6.02 15.76 0.04
N CYS A 41 6.50 15.12 -1.04
CA CYS A 41 6.67 15.76 -2.35
C CYS A 41 5.39 16.35 -2.95
N SER A 42 4.23 15.77 -2.69
CA SER A 42 2.95 16.23 -3.25
C SER A 42 2.47 17.55 -2.66
N ASN A 43 2.98 17.95 -1.49
CA ASN A 43 2.66 19.22 -0.82
C ASN A 43 3.80 20.25 -0.94
N CYS A 44 4.84 19.96 -1.72
CA CYS A 44 5.99 20.85 -1.86
C CYS A 44 5.70 22.01 -2.83
N VAL A 45 6.19 23.21 -2.52
CA VAL A 45 6.04 24.40 -3.40
C VAL A 45 6.74 24.26 -4.75
N TYR A 46 7.78 23.42 -4.82
CA TYR A 46 8.55 23.15 -6.03
C TYR A 46 7.95 22.01 -6.87
N PHE A 47 6.82 21.45 -6.45
CA PHE A 47 6.12 20.38 -7.17
C PHE A 47 5.36 20.96 -8.37
N THR A 48 5.80 20.60 -9.57
CA THR A 48 5.23 21.07 -10.84
C THR A 48 4.24 20.10 -11.45
N GLY A 49 4.18 18.85 -10.96
CA GLY A 49 3.25 17.83 -11.45
C GLY A 49 3.52 17.32 -12.87
N ASP A 50 4.58 17.78 -13.54
CA ASP A 50 4.97 17.34 -14.87
C ASP A 50 5.66 15.97 -14.82
N HIS A 51 5.38 15.08 -15.78
CA HIS A 51 5.98 13.75 -15.85
C HIS A 51 7.49 13.80 -16.14
N ARG A 52 7.96 14.86 -16.80
CA ARG A 52 9.38 15.12 -17.13
C ARG A 52 10.10 15.77 -15.96
N LEU A 53 9.45 16.70 -15.27
CA LEU A 53 9.96 17.37 -14.06
C LEU A 53 8.89 17.31 -12.96
N LYS A 54 9.03 16.35 -12.05
CA LYS A 54 8.14 16.22 -10.88
C LYS A 54 8.44 17.28 -9.82
N CYS A 55 9.73 17.59 -9.61
CA CYS A 55 10.21 18.63 -8.71
C CYS A 55 11.39 19.35 -9.37
N THR A 56 11.49 20.67 -9.20
CA THR A 56 12.55 21.49 -9.79
C THR A 56 13.90 21.37 -9.07
N VAL A 57 13.89 21.03 -7.78
CA VAL A 57 15.12 20.88 -6.98
C VAL A 57 15.69 19.47 -7.06
N ASN A 58 14.83 18.45 -6.95
CA ASN A 58 15.25 17.05 -7.02
C ASN A 58 14.30 16.21 -7.89
N PRO A 59 14.47 16.23 -9.23
CA PRO A 59 13.57 15.55 -10.15
C PRO A 59 13.67 14.02 -10.10
N VAL A 60 14.80 13.47 -9.62
CA VAL A 60 15.07 12.02 -9.65
C VAL A 60 14.41 11.31 -8.47
N ASN A 61 14.46 11.89 -7.27
CA ASN A 61 13.90 11.27 -6.06
C ASN A 61 12.50 11.77 -5.68
N ALA A 62 11.87 12.63 -6.48
CA ALA A 62 10.51 13.09 -6.20
C ALA A 62 9.49 11.94 -6.27
N LEU A 63 8.51 11.93 -5.35
CA LEU A 63 7.43 10.94 -5.25
C LEU A 63 7.90 9.50 -4.96
N THR A 64 9.12 9.32 -4.44
CA THR A 64 9.62 8.01 -3.99
C THR A 64 9.80 7.96 -2.48
N GLU A 65 10.05 6.77 -1.94
CA GLU A 65 10.34 6.60 -0.51
C GLU A 65 11.62 7.31 -0.05
N ASP A 66 12.61 7.47 -0.94
CA ASP A 66 13.82 8.26 -0.67
C ASP A 66 13.50 9.72 -0.35
N ALA A 67 12.39 10.24 -0.88
CA ALA A 67 11.98 11.61 -0.65
C ALA A 67 11.55 11.86 0.80
N ILE A 68 11.23 10.83 1.58
CA ILE A 68 10.94 10.99 3.02
C ILE A 68 12.16 11.57 3.76
N THR A 69 13.38 11.21 3.32
CA THR A 69 14.63 11.68 3.94
C THR A 69 15.33 12.77 3.11
N LYS A 70 15.16 12.76 1.77
CA LYS A 70 15.93 13.59 0.83
C LYS A 70 15.12 14.66 0.09
N CYS A 71 13.83 14.80 0.36
CA CYS A 71 13.01 15.92 -0.17
C CYS A 71 13.35 17.18 0.64
N GLN A 72 14.55 17.73 0.44
CA GLN A 72 14.97 19.01 1.01
C GLN A 72 15.53 19.87 -0.13
N PRO A 73 15.12 21.15 -0.28
CA PRO A 73 14.08 21.89 0.45
C PRO A 73 12.68 21.53 -0.06
N CYS A 74 11.97 20.75 0.75
CA CYS A 74 10.52 20.72 0.83
C CYS A 74 10.21 21.32 2.22
#